data_AF-X0ZQ40-F1
#
_entry.id   AF-X0ZQ40-F1
#
_cell.length_a   1.000
_cell.length_b   1.000
_cell.length_c   1.000
_cell.angle_alpha   90.00
_cell.angle_beta   90.00
_cell.angle_gamma   90.00
#
_symmetry.space_group_name_H-M   'P 1'
#
loop_
_entity.id
_entity.type
_entity.pdbx_description
1 polymer ?
#
loop_
_entity_poly.entity_id
_entity_poly.type
_entity_poly.pdbx_seq_one_letter_code
_entity_poly.pdbx_strand_id
1 'polypeptide(L)'
;ENVDVVLVAPKGSGRTVRSNFLDGSGINSSFAIHQDYTGAAREKTLALGIAIGSGYLFPTTFANEVHSDLTGERGVLLGCLAGVMEAQYTLLRKNGHSPSEAFNETVEELTQSLIRLVAENGMDWMFSSCSTTAQRGALDWAPKFRDAVTPVFNELYEKVISGEETKRVLESNSAPDYRQKLDKELAEIKESEMWQTGTTSTFSGGITPV
;
A
#
# COMPACT_ATOMS: atom_id res chain seq x y z
N GLU A 1 32.26 -3.58 -12.24
CA GLU A 1 33.47 -3.65 -11.39
C GLU A 1 33.96 -2.28 -10.91
N ASN A 2 34.03 -1.25 -11.76
CA ASN A 2 34.58 0.06 -11.37
C ASN A 2 33.50 1.13 -11.11
N VAL A 3 32.37 0.76 -10.53
CA VAL A 3 31.22 1.65 -10.30
C VAL A 3 30.62 1.41 -8.92
N ASP A 4 30.08 2.47 -8.30
CA ASP A 4 29.25 2.32 -7.11
C ASP A 4 27.88 1.75 -7.51
N VAL A 5 27.31 0.86 -6.70
CA VAL A 5 25.96 0.32 -6.88
C VAL A 5 25.18 0.53 -5.59
N VAL A 6 24.19 1.41 -5.67
CA VAL A 6 23.47 1.93 -4.51
C VAL A 6 21.96 1.97 -4.76
N LEU A 7 21.19 2.03 -3.68
CA LEU A 7 19.74 2.12 -3.68
C LEU A 7 19.26 3.17 -2.68
N VAL A 8 18.30 3.99 -3.10
CA VAL A 8 17.43 4.76 -2.21
C VAL A 8 16.00 4.43 -2.62
N ALA A 9 15.22 3.85 -1.72
CA ALA A 9 13.86 3.38 -1.98
C ALA A 9 12.86 4.09 -1.04
N PRO A 10 12.23 5.20 -1.51
CA PRO A 10 11.13 5.84 -0.81
C PRO A 10 9.95 4.91 -0.61
N LYS A 11 9.39 4.88 0.62
CA LYS A 11 8.31 3.95 0.99
C LYS A 11 6.92 4.52 0.70
N GLY A 12 6.70 4.86 -0.56
CA GLY A 12 5.41 5.27 -1.10
C GLY A 12 5.46 5.65 -2.58
N SER A 13 4.30 6.02 -3.13
CA SER A 13 4.19 6.32 -4.55
C SER A 13 5.04 7.53 -4.96
N GLY A 14 5.51 7.57 -6.21
CA GLY A 14 6.23 8.73 -6.74
C GLY A 14 5.43 10.04 -6.66
N ARG A 15 4.09 9.96 -6.74
CA ARG A 15 3.21 11.12 -6.54
C ARG A 15 3.30 11.64 -5.11
N THR A 16 3.23 10.75 -4.12
CA THR A 16 3.33 11.10 -2.69
C THR A 16 4.71 11.66 -2.35
N VAL A 17 5.79 11.06 -2.88
CA VAL A 17 7.15 11.60 -2.74
C VAL A 17 7.19 13.05 -3.21
N ARG A 18 6.65 13.34 -4.39
CA ARG A 18 6.65 14.70 -4.95
C ARG A 18 5.79 15.67 -4.14
N SER A 19 4.57 15.28 -3.77
CA SER A 19 3.66 16.12 -3.00
C SER A 19 4.27 16.48 -1.65
N ASN A 20 4.74 15.49 -0.89
CA ASN A 20 5.35 15.73 0.42
C ASN A 20 6.56 16.67 0.32
N PHE A 21 7.45 16.46 -0.67
CA PHE A 21 8.59 17.34 -0.90
C PHE A 21 8.19 18.79 -1.10
N LEU A 22 7.14 19.04 -1.90
CA LEU A 22 6.62 20.39 -2.15
C LEU A 22 5.99 21.01 -0.90
N ASP A 23 5.37 20.18 -0.07
CA ASP A 23 4.73 20.58 1.19
C ASP A 23 5.76 20.72 2.35
N GLY A 24 7.05 20.57 2.07
CA GLY A 24 8.11 20.67 3.08
C GLY A 24 8.17 19.48 4.05
N SER A 25 7.49 18.38 3.72
CA SER A 25 7.55 17.11 4.42
C SER A 25 8.32 16.06 3.59
N GLY A 26 8.51 14.86 4.13
CA GLY A 26 9.20 13.79 3.44
C GLY A 26 8.50 12.45 3.62
N ILE A 27 8.99 11.45 2.89
CA ILE A 27 8.63 10.06 3.14
C ILE A 27 9.86 9.31 3.66
N ASN A 28 9.66 8.27 4.46
CA ASN A 28 10.77 7.44 4.91
C ASN A 28 11.31 6.64 3.72
N SER A 29 12.62 6.48 3.67
CA SER A 29 13.31 5.76 2.60
C SER A 29 14.29 4.77 3.20
N SER A 30 14.32 3.55 2.66
CA SER A 30 15.42 2.63 2.92
C SER A 30 16.58 2.92 1.97
N PHE A 31 17.81 2.67 2.40
CA PHE A 31 18.97 2.76 1.51
C PHE A 31 19.88 1.54 1.62
N ALA A 32 20.54 1.17 0.51
CA ALA A 32 21.49 0.06 0.49
C ALA A 32 22.70 0.39 -0.37
N ILE A 33 23.86 -0.15 0.01
CA ILE A 33 25.10 -0.12 -0.75
C ILE A 33 25.42 -1.56 -1.12
N HIS A 34 25.32 -1.91 -2.40
CA HIS A 34 25.72 -3.23 -2.90
C HIS A 34 27.21 -3.26 -3.23
N GLN A 35 27.70 -2.19 -3.87
CA GLN A 35 29.11 -2.04 -4.22
C GLN A 35 29.56 -0.61 -3.94
N ASP A 36 30.70 -0.46 -3.25
CA ASP A 36 31.39 0.81 -3.05
C ASP A 36 32.77 0.73 -3.71
N TYR A 37 32.87 1.22 -4.95
CA TYR A 37 34.14 1.26 -5.68
C TYR A 37 34.93 2.53 -5.35
N THR A 38 34.22 3.64 -5.15
CA THR A 38 34.86 4.95 -4.95
C THR A 38 35.27 5.23 -3.51
N GLY A 39 34.78 4.46 -2.54
CA GLY A 39 34.93 4.73 -1.10
C GLY A 39 33.97 5.81 -0.59
N ALA A 40 33.08 6.31 -1.44
CA ALA A 40 32.14 7.40 -1.16
C ALA A 40 30.68 7.01 -1.46
N ALA A 41 30.39 5.75 -1.78
CA ALA A 41 29.04 5.32 -2.16
C ALA A 41 28.00 5.65 -1.08
N ARG A 42 28.35 5.43 0.20
CA ARG A 42 27.46 5.72 1.33
C ARG A 42 27.09 7.21 1.41
N GLU A 43 28.08 8.09 1.33
CA GLU A 43 27.85 9.54 1.39
C GLU A 43 26.96 10.00 0.24
N LYS A 44 27.27 9.58 -0.99
CA LYS A 44 26.46 9.90 -2.19
C LYS A 44 25.02 9.41 -2.07
N THR A 45 24.82 8.22 -1.51
CA THR A 45 23.49 7.62 -1.33
C THR A 45 22.65 8.39 -0.32
N LEU A 46 23.25 8.80 0.80
CA LEU A 46 22.56 9.63 1.80
C LEU A 46 22.24 11.02 1.23
N ALA A 47 23.18 11.62 0.50
CA ALA A 47 22.97 12.90 -0.19
C ALA A 47 21.82 12.80 -1.21
N LEU A 48 21.76 11.72 -2.00
CA LEU A 48 20.66 11.46 -2.92
C LEU A 48 19.32 11.35 -2.17
N GLY A 49 19.26 10.60 -1.08
CA GLY A 49 18.05 10.45 -0.29
C GLY A 49 17.52 11.78 0.26
N ILE A 50 18.41 12.64 0.76
CA ILE A 50 18.06 14.00 1.20
C ILE A 50 17.55 14.82 0.01
N ALA A 51 18.24 14.78 -1.13
CA ALA A 51 17.91 15.58 -2.32
C ALA A 51 16.52 15.25 -2.90
N ILE A 52 16.05 14.00 -2.77
CA ILE A 52 14.73 13.57 -3.24
C ILE A 52 13.61 13.74 -2.21
N GLY A 53 13.90 14.28 -1.02
CA GLY A 53 12.90 14.52 0.01
C GLY A 53 12.65 13.38 0.99
N SER A 54 13.64 12.52 1.21
CA SER A 54 13.49 11.50 2.26
C SER A 54 13.47 12.17 3.63
N GLY A 55 12.40 11.99 4.40
CA GLY A 55 12.29 12.55 5.75
C GLY A 55 13.19 11.80 6.75
N TYR A 56 13.36 10.50 6.53
CA TYR A 56 14.24 9.64 7.31
C TYR A 56 14.85 8.57 6.41
N LEU A 57 16.13 8.26 6.61
CA LEU A 57 16.89 7.25 5.86
C LEU A 57 17.33 6.14 6.80
N PHE A 58 16.95 4.90 6.50
CA PHE A 58 17.34 3.73 7.27
C PHE A 58 18.04 2.66 6.42
N PRO A 59 19.08 1.98 6.96
CA PRO A 59 19.87 1.04 6.18
C PRO A 59 19.09 -0.26 5.91
N THR A 60 19.35 -0.86 4.74
CA THR A 60 18.91 -2.21 4.35
C THR A 60 19.96 -2.86 3.43
N THR A 61 19.66 -4.06 2.92
CA THR A 61 20.37 -4.70 1.81
C THR A 61 19.46 -4.73 0.58
N PHE A 62 20.02 -4.91 -0.62
CA PHE A 62 19.21 -5.08 -1.83
C PHE A 62 18.22 -6.25 -1.71
N ALA A 63 18.67 -7.39 -1.16
CA ALA A 63 17.82 -8.55 -0.97
C ALA A 63 16.66 -8.26 0.01
N ASN A 64 16.97 -7.66 1.17
CA ASN A 64 15.94 -7.35 2.17
C ASN A 64 14.93 -6.33 1.63
N GLU A 65 15.40 -5.35 0.86
CA GLU A 65 14.53 -4.36 0.23
C GLU A 65 13.55 -5.06 -0.72
N VAL A 66 14.05 -5.84 -1.67
CA VAL A 66 13.22 -6.60 -2.63
C VAL A 66 12.23 -7.52 -1.90
N HIS A 67 12.67 -8.27 -0.89
CA HIS A 67 11.79 -9.18 -0.16
C HIS A 67 10.69 -8.43 0.58
N SER A 68 11.04 -7.34 1.27
CA SER A 68 10.07 -6.56 2.05
C SER A 68 9.08 -5.81 1.15
N ASP A 69 9.56 -5.24 0.05
CA ASP A 69 8.79 -4.39 -0.84
C ASP A 69 7.79 -5.22 -1.65
N LEU A 70 8.27 -6.28 -2.32
CA LEU A 70 7.42 -7.16 -3.12
C LEU A 70 6.37 -7.90 -2.27
N THR A 71 6.72 -8.28 -1.03
CA THR A 71 5.76 -8.86 -0.08
C THR A 71 4.77 -7.81 0.40
N GLY A 72 5.23 -6.60 0.71
CA GLY A 72 4.37 -5.52 1.21
C GLY A 72 3.33 -5.09 0.19
N GLU A 73 3.73 -4.86 -1.07
CA GLU A 73 2.83 -4.40 -2.13
C GLU A 73 1.75 -5.44 -2.49
N ARG A 74 2.13 -6.71 -2.61
CA ARG A 74 1.17 -7.81 -2.85
C ARG A 74 0.34 -8.13 -1.62
N GLY A 75 0.91 -7.94 -0.44
CA GLY A 75 0.26 -8.11 0.84
C GLY A 75 -0.64 -6.93 1.18
N VAL A 76 -0.41 -6.32 2.34
CA VAL A 76 -1.32 -5.31 2.91
C VAL A 76 -1.50 -4.07 2.02
N LEU A 77 -0.47 -3.62 1.30
CA LEU A 77 -0.51 -2.30 0.67
C LEU A 77 -1.42 -2.23 -0.55
N LEU A 78 -1.52 -3.30 -1.36
CA LEU A 78 -2.38 -3.33 -2.56
C LEU A 78 -3.29 -4.56 -2.58
N GLY A 79 -2.71 -5.77 -2.65
CA GLY A 79 -3.49 -6.99 -2.94
C GLY A 79 -4.50 -7.35 -1.85
N CYS A 80 -4.05 -7.42 -0.60
CA CYS A 80 -4.93 -7.70 0.55
C CYS A 80 -5.98 -6.60 0.69
N LEU A 81 -5.60 -5.32 0.58
CA LEU A 81 -6.52 -4.19 0.69
C LEU A 81 -7.67 -4.30 -0.31
N ALA A 82 -7.35 -4.50 -1.60
CA ALA A 82 -8.35 -4.65 -2.65
C ALA A 82 -9.27 -5.85 -2.38
N GLY A 83 -8.69 -7.01 -2.08
CA GLY A 83 -9.45 -8.25 -1.89
C GLY A 83 -10.38 -8.24 -0.67
N VAL A 84 -9.94 -7.70 0.48
CA VAL A 84 -10.78 -7.67 1.69
C VAL A 84 -11.91 -6.64 1.58
N MET A 85 -11.64 -5.48 0.96
CA MET A 85 -12.67 -4.47 0.72
C MET A 85 -13.74 -4.99 -0.24
N GLU A 86 -13.34 -5.62 -1.34
CA GLU A 86 -14.28 -6.24 -2.29
C GLU A 86 -15.12 -7.32 -1.61
N ALA A 87 -14.49 -8.22 -0.83
CA ALA A 87 -15.19 -9.29 -0.13
C ALA A 87 -16.28 -8.77 0.82
N GLN A 88 -15.99 -7.72 1.60
CA GLN A 88 -16.96 -7.12 2.51
C GLN A 88 -18.04 -6.35 1.75
N TYR A 89 -17.68 -5.59 0.71
CA TYR A 89 -18.63 -4.86 -0.12
C TYR A 89 -19.65 -5.82 -0.73
N THR A 90 -19.19 -6.89 -1.39
CA THR A 90 -20.04 -7.92 -2.00
C THR A 90 -20.93 -8.60 -0.96
N LEU A 91 -20.43 -8.85 0.25
CA LEU A 91 -21.23 -9.41 1.34
C LEU A 91 -22.40 -8.49 1.73
N LEU A 92 -22.14 -7.19 1.91
CA LEU A 92 -23.19 -6.22 2.25
C LEU A 92 -24.21 -6.11 1.11
N ARG A 93 -23.75 -6.02 -0.14
CA ARG A 93 -24.64 -5.99 -1.32
C ARG A 93 -25.53 -7.23 -1.41
N LYS A 94 -24.97 -8.41 -1.15
CA LYS A 94 -25.73 -9.69 -1.11
C LYS A 94 -26.82 -9.69 -0.04
N ASN A 95 -26.64 -8.96 1.05
CA ASN A 95 -27.61 -8.84 2.14
C ASN A 95 -28.57 -7.65 1.98
N GLY A 96 -28.60 -7.00 0.81
CA GLY A 96 -29.59 -5.97 0.48
C GLY A 96 -29.22 -4.55 0.90
N HIS A 97 -28.01 -4.33 1.45
CA HIS A 97 -27.51 -2.98 1.70
C HIS A 97 -27.36 -2.21 0.40
N SER A 98 -27.59 -0.89 0.42
CA SER A 98 -27.42 -0.05 -0.77
C SER A 98 -25.94 0.02 -1.21
N PRO A 99 -25.64 0.34 -2.49
CA PRO A 99 -24.27 0.56 -2.93
C PRO A 99 -23.51 1.59 -2.07
N SER A 100 -24.15 2.73 -1.76
CA SER A 100 -23.55 3.81 -0.97
C SER A 100 -23.24 3.39 0.45
N GLU A 101 -24.14 2.67 1.11
CA GLU A 101 -23.94 2.16 2.46
C GLU A 101 -22.81 1.12 2.47
N ALA A 102 -22.82 0.18 1.52
CA ALA A 102 -21.76 -0.82 1.41
C ALA A 102 -20.39 -0.17 1.14
N PHE A 103 -20.33 0.90 0.33
CA PHE A 103 -19.09 1.63 0.07
C PHE A 103 -18.61 2.40 1.32
N ASN A 104 -19.53 3.05 2.05
CA ASN A 104 -19.21 3.77 3.27
C ASN A 104 -18.57 2.85 4.33
N GLU A 105 -19.22 1.73 4.60
CA GLU A 105 -18.85 0.73 5.63
C GLU A 105 -17.61 -0.12 5.26
N THR A 106 -17.02 0.10 4.07
CA THR A 106 -15.87 -0.68 3.58
C THR A 106 -14.68 0.17 3.20
N VAL A 107 -14.90 1.26 2.47
CA VAL A 107 -13.85 2.10 1.89
C VAL A 107 -13.82 3.47 2.51
N GLU A 108 -14.96 4.16 2.57
CA GLU A 108 -15.00 5.60 2.87
C GLU A 108 -14.54 5.89 4.29
N GLU A 109 -15.17 5.28 5.30
CA GLU A 109 -14.83 5.55 6.70
C GLU A 109 -13.40 5.11 7.04
N LEU A 110 -12.95 3.99 6.46
CA LEU A 110 -11.59 3.51 6.65
C LEU A 110 -10.56 4.51 6.11
N THR A 111 -10.73 4.94 4.86
CA THR A 111 -9.72 5.75 4.15
C THR A 111 -9.78 7.23 4.50
N GLN A 112 -10.97 7.77 4.78
CA GLN A 112 -11.14 9.18 5.10
C GLN A 112 -10.96 9.49 6.58
N SER A 113 -11.23 8.53 7.47
CA SER A 113 -11.19 8.74 8.92
C SER A 113 -10.22 7.78 9.62
N LEU A 114 -10.52 6.48 9.69
CA LEU A 114 -9.89 5.57 10.65
C LEU A 114 -8.39 5.37 10.43
N ILE A 115 -7.95 5.17 9.18
CA ILE A 115 -6.53 4.92 8.90
C ILE A 115 -5.65 6.14 9.18
N ARG A 116 -6.22 7.36 9.19
CA ARG A 116 -5.51 8.58 9.55
C ARG A 116 -5.15 8.59 11.03
N LEU A 117 -6.04 8.12 11.89
CA LEU A 117 -5.77 7.97 13.33
C LEU A 117 -4.62 6.99 13.57
N VAL A 118 -4.55 5.91 12.78
CA VAL A 118 -3.43 4.96 12.82
C VAL A 118 -2.13 5.62 12.39
N ALA A 119 -2.16 6.43 11.33
CA ALA A 119 -0.98 7.17 10.88
C ALA A 119 -0.51 8.22 11.90
N GLU A 120 -1.43 8.83 12.65
CA GLU A 120 -1.11 9.81 13.69
C GLU A 120 -0.46 9.17 14.92
N ASN A 121 -1.08 8.14 15.50
CA ASN A 121 -0.67 7.61 16.82
C ASN A 121 -0.81 6.08 16.96
N GLY A 122 -1.05 5.34 15.88
CA GLY A 122 -1.12 3.88 15.90
C GLY A 122 -2.52 3.28 16.13
N MET A 123 -2.58 1.95 16.13
CA MET A 123 -3.83 1.19 16.17
C MET A 123 -4.58 1.33 17.50
N ASP A 124 -3.86 1.43 18.62
CA ASP A 124 -4.43 1.65 19.94
C ASP A 124 -5.13 3.01 20.02
N TRP A 125 -4.55 4.05 19.42
CA TRP A 125 -5.19 5.36 19.32
C TRP A 125 -6.50 5.31 18.52
N MET A 126 -6.47 4.67 17.34
CA MET A 126 -7.67 4.45 16.53
C MET A 126 -8.76 3.74 17.35
N PHE A 127 -8.44 2.64 18.03
CA PHE A 127 -9.41 1.91 18.85
C PHE A 127 -9.95 2.76 20.01
N SER A 128 -9.08 3.48 20.72
CA SER A 128 -9.50 4.35 21.83
C SER A 128 -10.44 5.48 21.38
N SER A 129 -10.37 5.87 20.11
CA SER A 129 -11.21 6.89 19.47
C SER A 129 -12.55 6.34 18.97
N CYS A 130 -12.78 5.03 19.03
CA CYS A 130 -14.03 4.38 18.62
C CYS A 130 -14.96 4.09 19.81
N SER A 131 -16.24 3.81 19.51
CA SER A 131 -17.20 3.37 20.55
C SER A 131 -16.80 2.05 21.21
N THR A 132 -17.28 1.80 22.43
CA THR A 132 -17.01 0.54 23.13
C THR A 132 -17.48 -0.69 22.34
N THR A 133 -18.59 -0.58 21.61
CA THR A 133 -19.10 -1.63 20.73
C THR A 133 -18.12 -1.94 19.60
N ALA A 134 -17.60 -0.91 18.93
CA ALA A 134 -16.61 -1.07 17.86
C ALA A 134 -15.29 -1.64 18.39
N GLN A 135 -14.82 -1.16 19.55
CA GLN A 135 -13.60 -1.68 20.20
C GLN A 135 -13.74 -3.18 20.52
N ARG A 136 -14.83 -3.59 21.17
CA ARG A 136 -15.07 -4.99 21.51
C ARG A 136 -15.16 -5.86 20.26
N GLY A 137 -15.92 -5.40 19.25
CA GLY A 137 -16.05 -6.09 17.97
C GLY A 137 -14.71 -6.27 17.26
N ALA A 138 -13.92 -5.20 17.14
CA ALA A 138 -12.60 -5.26 16.51
C ALA A 138 -11.68 -6.26 17.22
N LEU A 139 -11.64 -6.24 18.56
CA LEU A 139 -10.81 -7.16 19.34
C LEU A 139 -11.26 -8.63 19.24
N ASP A 140 -12.56 -8.89 19.05
CA ASP A 140 -13.09 -10.25 18.87
C ASP A 140 -12.83 -10.81 17.46
N TRP A 141 -12.90 -9.95 16.45
CA TRP A 141 -12.79 -10.37 15.04
C TRP A 141 -11.36 -10.31 14.49
N ALA A 142 -10.50 -9.41 15.00
CA ALA A 142 -9.13 -9.26 14.50
C ALA A 142 -8.31 -10.57 14.51
N PRO A 143 -8.37 -11.43 15.56
CA PRO A 143 -7.67 -12.72 15.53
C PRO A 143 -8.15 -13.64 14.40
N LYS A 144 -9.46 -13.63 14.10
CA LYS A 144 -10.03 -14.46 13.01
C LYS A 144 -9.53 -14.00 11.65
N PHE A 145 -9.50 -12.69 11.40
CA PHE A 145 -8.95 -12.14 10.17
C PHE A 145 -7.46 -12.45 10.04
N ARG A 146 -6.68 -12.23 11.11
CA ARG A 146 -5.25 -12.58 11.16
C ARG A 146 -5.04 -14.05 10.80
N ASP A 147 -5.76 -14.96 11.44
CA ASP A 147 -5.58 -16.39 11.25
C ASP A 147 -6.00 -16.83 9.84
N ALA A 148 -7.01 -16.17 9.24
CA ALA A 148 -7.43 -16.42 7.87
C ALA A 148 -6.39 -15.98 6.82
N VAL A 149 -5.73 -14.83 7.02
CA VAL A 149 -4.76 -14.30 6.04
C VAL A 149 -3.33 -14.81 6.24
N THR A 150 -2.99 -15.30 7.44
CA THR A 150 -1.63 -15.79 7.75
C THR A 150 -1.12 -16.84 6.75
N PRO A 151 -1.90 -17.87 6.36
CA PRO A 151 -1.45 -18.84 5.36
C PRO A 151 -1.17 -18.21 3.98
N VAL A 152 -1.99 -17.22 3.58
CA VAL A 152 -1.82 -16.51 2.30
C VAL A 152 -0.55 -15.67 2.31
N PHE A 153 -0.25 -14.99 3.42
CA PHE A 153 0.99 -14.24 3.55
C PHE A 153 2.23 -15.14 3.61
N ASN A 154 2.13 -16.32 4.21
CA ASN A 154 3.22 -17.30 4.18
C ASN A 154 3.50 -17.76 2.74
N GLU A 155 2.47 -18.14 1.99
CA GLU A 155 2.63 -18.52 0.57
C GLU A 155 3.24 -17.38 -0.25
N LEU A 156 2.71 -16.16 -0.10
CA LEU A 156 3.22 -14.98 -0.78
C LEU A 156 4.72 -14.76 -0.50
N TYR A 157 5.12 -14.80 0.77
CA TYR A 157 6.52 -14.59 1.15
C TYR A 157 7.44 -15.65 0.53
N GLU A 158 7.04 -16.92 0.56
CA GLU A 158 7.79 -18.02 -0.06
C GLU A 158 7.94 -17.84 -1.58
N LYS A 159 6.90 -17.38 -2.26
CA LYS A 159 6.94 -17.08 -3.71
C LYS A 159 7.82 -15.88 -4.05
N VAL A 160 7.92 -14.90 -3.15
CA VAL A 160 8.83 -13.76 -3.29
C VAL A 160 10.28 -14.21 -3.13
N ILE A 161 10.64 -14.91 -2.05
CA ILE A 161 12.03 -15.30 -1.78
C ILE A 161 12.56 -16.35 -2.76
N SER A 162 11.68 -17.21 -3.30
CA SER A 162 12.06 -18.19 -4.33
C SER A 162 12.26 -17.56 -5.72
N GLY A 163 11.88 -16.30 -5.90
CA GLY A 163 11.96 -15.57 -7.18
C GLY A 163 10.83 -15.91 -8.16
N GLU A 164 9.84 -16.71 -7.75
CA GLU A 164 8.68 -17.05 -8.58
C GLU A 164 7.90 -15.79 -8.98
N GLU A 165 7.65 -14.89 -8.02
CA GLU A 165 6.96 -13.61 -8.30
C GLU A 165 7.76 -12.73 -9.25
N THR A 166 9.09 -12.64 -9.08
CA THR A 166 9.95 -11.88 -9.99
C THR A 166 9.89 -12.44 -11.41
N LYS A 167 9.98 -13.77 -11.56
CA LYS A 167 9.87 -14.44 -12.85
C LYS A 167 8.53 -14.14 -13.51
N ARG A 168 7.42 -14.28 -12.77
CA ARG A 168 6.06 -14.00 -13.26
C ARG A 168 5.92 -12.57 -13.77
N VAL A 169 6.45 -11.59 -13.03
CA VAL A 169 6.42 -10.17 -13.43
C VAL A 169 7.24 -9.93 -14.70
N LEU A 170 8.45 -10.49 -14.79
CA LEU A 170 9.30 -10.34 -15.96
C LEU A 170 8.65 -10.96 -17.21
N GLU A 171 8.08 -12.16 -17.08
CA GLU A 171 7.38 -12.84 -18.17
C GLU A 171 6.15 -12.04 -18.63
N SER A 172 5.33 -11.56 -17.68
CA SER A 172 4.13 -10.77 -17.99
C SER A 172 4.49 -9.45 -18.66
N ASN A 173 5.45 -8.69 -18.12
CA ASN A 173 5.86 -7.39 -18.64
C ASN A 173 6.55 -7.47 -20.01
N SER A 174 7.12 -8.63 -20.35
CA SER A 174 7.80 -8.86 -21.62
C SER A 174 6.84 -9.33 -22.72
N ALA A 175 5.59 -9.63 -22.39
CA ALA A 175 4.59 -10.04 -23.38
C ALA A 175 4.25 -8.86 -24.31
N PRO A 176 4.16 -9.06 -25.64
CA PRO A 176 3.84 -7.99 -26.59
C PRO A 176 2.47 -7.31 -26.34
N ASP A 177 1.54 -8.04 -25.71
CA ASP A 177 0.19 -7.58 -25.39
C ASP A 177 0.01 -7.21 -23.90
N TYR A 178 1.11 -7.09 -23.14
CA TYR A 178 1.08 -6.80 -21.70
C TYR A 178 0.16 -5.62 -21.35
N ARG A 179 0.36 -4.47 -22.02
CA ARG A 179 -0.43 -3.26 -21.76
C ARG A 179 -1.92 -3.48 -21.98
N GLN A 180 -2.29 -4.18 -23.04
CA GLN A 180 -3.70 -4.43 -23.37
C GLN A 180 -4.37 -5.33 -22.34
N LYS A 181 -3.66 -6.38 -21.87
CA LYS A 181 -4.14 -7.27 -20.81
C LYS A 181 -4.29 -6.53 -19.48
N LEU A 182 -3.27 -5.77 -19.09
CA LEU A 182 -3.30 -4.99 -17.85
C LEU A 182 -4.42 -3.94 -17.89
N ASP A 183 -4.55 -3.18 -18.98
CA ASP A 183 -5.60 -2.16 -19.11
C ASP A 183 -7.00 -2.78 -19.00
N LYS A 184 -7.18 -4.00 -19.48
CA LYS A 184 -8.45 -4.75 -19.31
C LYS A 184 -8.71 -5.08 -17.84
N GLU A 185 -7.74 -5.65 -17.13
CA GLU A 185 -7.88 -5.98 -15.70
C GLU A 185 -8.14 -4.72 -14.85
N LEU A 186 -7.43 -3.62 -15.14
CA LEU A 186 -7.64 -2.35 -14.46
C LEU A 186 -9.00 -1.72 -14.80
N ALA A 187 -9.50 -1.91 -16.02
CA ALA A 187 -10.85 -1.49 -16.40
C ALA A 187 -11.92 -2.26 -15.64
N GLU A 188 -11.75 -3.57 -15.39
CA GLU A 188 -12.69 -4.35 -14.57
C GLU A 188 -12.82 -3.79 -13.15
N ILE A 189 -11.71 -3.38 -12.54
CA ILE A 189 -11.73 -2.71 -11.23
C ILE A 189 -12.45 -1.37 -11.34
N LYS A 190 -12.04 -0.52 -12.29
CA LYS A 190 -12.58 0.83 -12.47
C LYS A 190 -14.09 0.82 -12.70
N GLU A 191 -14.59 -0.11 -13.51
CA GLU A 191 -16.00 -0.19 -13.89
C GLU A 191 -16.85 -1.03 -12.92
N SER A 192 -16.26 -1.57 -11.84
CA SER A 192 -17.02 -2.27 -10.79
C SER A 192 -18.01 -1.35 -10.07
N GLU A 193 -19.16 -1.91 -9.64
CA GLU A 193 -20.19 -1.16 -8.89
C GLU A 193 -19.59 -0.45 -7.66
N MET A 194 -18.68 -1.13 -6.96
CA MET A 194 -17.98 -0.61 -5.77
C MET A 194 -17.23 0.70 -6.08
N TRP A 195 -16.36 0.69 -7.09
CA TRP A 195 -15.54 1.87 -7.39
C TRP A 195 -16.33 2.98 -8.13
N GLN A 196 -17.36 2.63 -8.91
CA GLN A 196 -18.31 3.61 -9.48
C GLN A 196 -19.20 4.27 -8.42
N THR A 197 -19.49 3.58 -7.32
CA THR A 197 -20.19 4.19 -6.17
C THR A 197 -19.33 5.28 -5.53
N GLY A 198 -18.03 5.03 -5.38
CA GLY A 198 -17.09 6.01 -4.80
C GLY A 198 -16.96 7.29 -5.63
N THR A 199 -16.99 7.21 -6.96
CA THR A 199 -16.89 8.40 -7.84
C THR A 199 -18.12 9.29 -7.76
N THR A 200 -19.30 8.73 -7.50
CA THR A 200 -20.54 9.48 -7.36
C THR A 200 -20.75 10.04 -5.96
N SER A 201 -20.21 9.37 -4.94
CA SER A 201 -20.32 9.78 -3.52
C SER A 201 -19.32 10.88 -3.14
N THR A 202 -18.12 10.89 -3.72
CA THR A 202 -17.03 11.83 -3.38
C THR A 202 -17.18 13.25 -3.93
N PHE A 203 -18.15 13.51 -4.81
CA PHE A 203 -18.47 14.88 -5.27
C PHE A 203 -19.21 15.75 -4.25
N SER A 204 -19.54 15.22 -3.06
CA SER A 204 -20.24 15.96 -2.00
C SER A 204 -19.33 16.57 -0.92
N GLY A 205 -18.02 16.31 -0.95
CA GLY A 205 -17.07 16.70 0.13
C GLY A 205 -16.55 18.14 0.10
N GLY A 206 -16.99 18.98 -0.84
CA GLY A 206 -16.67 20.40 -0.85
C GLY A 206 -17.61 21.17 0.08
N ILE A 207 -17.17 21.46 1.31
CA ILE A 207 -17.85 22.44 2.16
C ILE A 207 -17.82 23.79 1.42
N THR A 208 -18.95 24.15 0.82
CA THR A 208 -19.16 25.53 0.39
C THR A 208 -19.52 26.30 1.67
N PRO A 209 -18.75 27.32 2.07
CA PRO A 209 -19.11 28.12 3.25
C PRO A 209 -20.45 28.81 2.98
N VAL A 210 -21.36 28.73 3.94
CA VAL A 210 -22.52 29.63 4.03
C VAL A 210 -22.06 30.97 4.59
#